data_AF-A0A3Q0HFW0-F1
#
_entry.id   AF-A0A3Q0HFW0-F1
#
_cell.length_a   1.000
_cell.length_b   1.000
_cell.length_c   1.000
_cell.angle_alpha   90.00
_cell.angle_beta   90.00
_cell.angle_gamma   90.00
#
_symmetry.space_group_name_H-M   'P 1'
#
loop_
_entity.id
_entity.type
_entity.pdbx_description
1 polymer ?
#
loop_
_entity_poly.entity_id
_entity_poly.type
_entity_poly.pdbx_seq_one_letter_code
_entity_poly.pdbx_strand_id
1 'polypeptide(L)'
;MLQYLKKFSTNVDLAISAANCLQAVTEDNPELLSSFSSSAHQVLESVMLSSDTAMDYILLRTLVAGTGWNIKDTIPSNSLASTVNAMLKIFSESLAIDAGETIIQMKEAETQRLKLAAEAETEENMDDMTDKSILNEDAEMEETPKGKARRKNNVLDLLPSDKLELKQVTALLMAQQTALEIVVNMCSSEDPSDDEWEELSSSDESDLFMENSYDEGSGLLMSPLCLSAEVHAALLNYLVPKKILDKTAFPNSVAVDLCAHSPSWKPLIKKLNVVQCRALTCLHSILLVADVDCLGGSSALQSLSQHLSHLVFSQSVFPKDAEFLEAVTSALRALLQTMASKNISQCITPEQLITLCEAGIQCSNVSVRVNVVSILGIAGSVLAKVEDSAETLKMIGKFLLEVAVKDSSLVVAGEALDALFDVFADGKEAETAAVEIKLLPALKEFQPVFKMRIRKEGKKQYSTDQLCVLDNIKMNLRRFIAYQETLGKK
;
A
#
# COMPACT_ATOMS: atom_id res chain seq x y z
N MET A 1 -15.32 -25.52 5.35
CA MET A 1 -14.76 -24.33 6.02
C MET A 1 -15.61 -23.90 7.22
N LEU A 2 -16.89 -23.51 7.04
CA LEU A 2 -17.76 -23.07 8.15
C LEU A 2 -17.86 -24.05 9.34
N GLN A 3 -17.85 -25.37 9.10
CA GLN A 3 -17.86 -26.37 10.18
C GLN A 3 -16.61 -26.32 11.07
N TYR A 4 -15.45 -25.95 10.51
CA TYR A 4 -14.21 -25.78 11.25
C TYR A 4 -14.23 -24.47 12.05
N LEU A 5 -14.77 -23.39 11.47
CA LEU A 5 -14.98 -22.13 12.17
C LEU A 5 -15.89 -22.28 13.38
N LYS A 6 -16.96 -23.09 13.30
CA LYS A 6 -17.83 -23.40 14.46
C LYS A 6 -17.09 -24.01 15.66
N LYS A 7 -15.91 -24.60 15.43
CA LYS A 7 -15.11 -25.29 16.46
C LYS A 7 -13.88 -24.49 16.88
N PHE A 8 -13.84 -23.18 16.60
CA PHE A 8 -12.68 -22.33 16.84
C PHE A 8 -12.18 -22.36 18.29
N SER A 9 -13.08 -22.47 19.27
CA SER A 9 -12.73 -22.59 20.70
C SER A 9 -11.97 -23.86 21.06
N THR A 10 -12.04 -24.90 20.22
CA THR A 10 -11.37 -26.19 20.45
C THR A 10 -10.10 -26.37 19.63
N ASN A 11 -10.03 -25.72 18.46
CA ASN A 11 -8.86 -25.79 17.57
C ASN A 11 -8.77 -24.50 16.74
N VAL A 12 -8.07 -23.52 17.30
CA VAL A 12 -7.88 -22.21 16.66
C VAL A 12 -7.04 -22.31 15.38
N ASP A 13 -6.07 -23.21 15.32
CA ASP A 13 -5.18 -23.37 14.15
C ASP A 13 -5.93 -23.84 12.90
N LEU A 14 -6.79 -24.83 13.08
CA LEU A 14 -7.66 -25.31 12.02
C LEU A 14 -8.70 -24.26 11.62
N ALA A 15 -9.21 -23.48 12.59
CA ALA A 15 -10.12 -22.38 12.32
C ALA A 15 -9.45 -21.26 11.53
N ILE A 16 -8.21 -20.86 11.86
CA ILE A 16 -7.41 -19.87 11.12
C ILE A 16 -7.19 -20.35 9.69
N SER A 17 -6.78 -21.61 9.52
CA SER A 17 -6.58 -22.19 8.18
C SER A 17 -7.87 -22.16 7.35
N ALA A 18 -9.00 -22.50 7.97
CA ALA A 18 -10.30 -22.43 7.32
C ALA A 18 -10.74 -20.99 7.02
N ALA A 19 -10.45 -20.02 7.90
CA ALA A 19 -10.77 -18.61 7.71
C ALA A 19 -9.96 -17.99 6.58
N ASN A 20 -8.65 -18.30 6.53
CA ASN A 20 -7.76 -17.82 5.48
C ASN A 20 -8.17 -18.36 4.10
N CYS A 21 -8.47 -19.66 4.01
CA CYS A 21 -9.03 -20.21 2.77
C CYS A 21 -10.37 -19.56 2.42
N LEU A 22 -11.26 -19.35 3.40
CA LEU A 22 -12.58 -18.80 3.15
C LEU A 22 -12.49 -17.37 2.61
N GLN A 23 -11.68 -16.50 3.24
CA GLN A 23 -11.45 -15.14 2.78
C GLN A 23 -10.97 -15.11 1.33
N ALA A 24 -9.98 -15.95 1.00
CA ALA A 24 -9.39 -16.00 -0.33
C ALA A 24 -10.39 -16.50 -1.40
N VAL A 25 -11.24 -17.49 -1.08
CA VAL A 25 -12.21 -18.01 -2.08
C VAL A 25 -13.45 -17.13 -2.23
N THR A 26 -13.74 -16.26 -1.26
CA THR A 26 -14.86 -15.30 -1.35
C THR A 26 -14.49 -14.01 -2.07
N GLU A 27 -13.22 -13.75 -2.30
CA GLU A 27 -12.75 -12.61 -3.11
C GLU A 27 -13.18 -12.79 -4.58
N ASP A 28 -13.90 -11.80 -5.12
CA ASP A 28 -14.39 -11.74 -6.51
C ASP A 28 -15.13 -13.00 -7.02
N ASN A 29 -15.90 -13.64 -6.14
CA ASN A 29 -16.56 -14.91 -6.45
C ASN A 29 -18.10 -14.88 -6.25
N PRO A 30 -18.86 -14.26 -7.17
CA PRO A 30 -20.31 -14.05 -7.00
C PRO A 30 -21.11 -15.34 -6.86
N GLU A 31 -20.68 -16.43 -7.51
CA GLU A 31 -21.32 -17.75 -7.38
C GLU A 31 -21.27 -18.24 -5.93
N LEU A 32 -20.11 -18.13 -5.28
CA LEU A 32 -19.94 -18.52 -3.88
C LEU A 32 -20.72 -17.59 -2.95
N LEU A 33 -20.73 -16.27 -3.21
CA LEU A 33 -21.47 -15.30 -2.40
C LEU A 33 -22.95 -15.68 -2.30
N SER A 34 -23.57 -16.07 -3.41
CA SER A 34 -24.99 -16.47 -3.45
C SER A 34 -25.33 -17.67 -2.56
N SER A 35 -24.34 -18.46 -2.15
CA SER A 35 -24.52 -19.64 -1.30
C SER A 35 -24.54 -19.34 0.21
N PHE A 36 -24.24 -18.11 0.63
CA PHE A 36 -24.18 -17.73 2.05
C PHE A 36 -25.57 -17.62 2.68
N SER A 37 -25.93 -18.63 3.48
CA SER A 37 -27.18 -18.63 4.26
C SER A 37 -27.09 -17.82 5.56
N SER A 38 -28.23 -17.51 6.19
CA SER A 38 -28.27 -16.89 7.53
C SER A 38 -27.48 -17.68 8.58
N SER A 39 -27.44 -19.01 8.46
CA SER A 39 -26.65 -19.86 9.35
C SER A 39 -25.13 -19.69 9.15
N ALA A 40 -24.68 -19.33 7.95
CA ALA A 40 -23.29 -19.02 7.68
C ALA A 40 -22.91 -17.67 8.30
N HIS A 41 -23.76 -16.65 8.14
CA HIS A 41 -23.59 -15.33 8.76
C HIS A 41 -23.46 -15.43 10.29
N GLN A 42 -24.32 -16.22 10.95
CA GLN A 42 -24.24 -16.45 12.40
C GLN A 42 -22.90 -17.06 12.85
N VAL A 43 -22.28 -17.92 12.03
CA VAL A 43 -20.96 -18.48 12.34
C VAL A 43 -19.89 -17.39 12.28
N LEU A 44 -19.90 -16.57 11.23
CA LEU A 44 -18.93 -15.48 11.08
C LEU A 44 -19.09 -14.47 12.23
N GLU A 45 -20.33 -14.08 12.54
CA GLU A 45 -20.65 -13.18 13.65
C GLU A 45 -20.17 -13.75 15.00
N SER A 46 -20.39 -15.05 15.26
CA SER A 46 -19.95 -15.68 16.50
C SER A 46 -18.43 -15.64 16.70
N VAL A 47 -17.66 -15.75 15.60
CA VAL A 47 -16.20 -15.65 15.65
C VAL A 47 -15.78 -14.19 15.84
N MET A 48 -16.37 -13.25 15.10
CA MET A 48 -16.11 -11.80 15.24
C MET A 48 -16.37 -11.29 16.66
N LEU A 49 -17.41 -11.82 17.34
CA LEU A 49 -17.78 -11.44 18.70
C LEU A 49 -17.02 -12.18 19.81
N SER A 50 -16.11 -13.10 19.47
CA SER A 50 -15.28 -13.77 20.47
C SER A 50 -14.40 -12.77 21.22
N SER A 51 -14.12 -13.03 22.51
CA SER A 51 -13.46 -12.06 23.41
C SER A 51 -12.00 -12.38 23.72
N ASP A 52 -11.43 -13.44 23.12
CA ASP A 52 -10.04 -13.81 23.36
C ASP A 52 -9.08 -12.72 22.81
N THR A 53 -8.00 -12.47 23.53
CA THR A 53 -7.02 -11.43 23.24
C THR A 53 -5.69 -11.98 22.74
N ALA A 54 -5.53 -13.30 22.66
CA ALA A 54 -4.37 -13.91 22.03
C ALA A 54 -4.30 -13.55 20.55
N MET A 55 -3.08 -13.45 20.02
CA MET A 55 -2.82 -12.90 18.68
C MET A 55 -3.35 -13.80 17.57
N ASP A 56 -3.41 -15.12 17.80
CA ASP A 56 -4.04 -16.08 16.90
C ASP A 56 -5.57 -15.91 16.83
N TYR A 57 -6.23 -15.59 17.95
CA TYR A 57 -7.64 -15.20 17.93
C TYR A 57 -7.88 -13.83 17.28
N ILE A 58 -6.96 -12.88 17.44
CA ILE A 58 -7.01 -11.60 16.70
C ILE A 58 -6.92 -11.87 15.19
N LEU A 59 -5.97 -12.68 14.75
CA LEU A 59 -5.86 -13.08 13.34
C LEU A 59 -7.14 -13.74 12.85
N LEU A 60 -7.68 -14.70 13.61
CA LEU A 60 -8.93 -15.38 13.25
C LEU A 60 -10.08 -14.38 13.04
N ARG A 61 -10.27 -13.44 13.97
CA ARG A 61 -11.31 -12.40 13.86
C ARG A 61 -11.07 -11.51 12.65
N THR A 62 -9.84 -11.11 12.38
CA THR A 62 -9.50 -10.28 11.21
C THR A 62 -9.80 -11.00 9.89
N LEU A 63 -9.44 -12.28 9.76
CA LEU A 63 -9.73 -13.08 8.56
C LEU A 63 -11.23 -13.23 8.33
N VAL A 64 -11.99 -13.48 9.40
CA VAL A 64 -13.45 -13.58 9.34
C VAL A 64 -14.09 -12.23 9.01
N ALA A 65 -13.59 -11.13 9.56
CA ALA A 65 -14.03 -9.79 9.20
C ALA A 65 -13.76 -9.46 7.72
N GLY A 66 -12.62 -9.91 7.18
CA GLY A 66 -12.32 -9.83 5.74
C GLY A 66 -13.27 -10.64 4.88
N THR A 67 -13.57 -11.88 5.29
CA THR A 67 -14.62 -12.69 4.63
C THR A 67 -15.95 -11.95 4.65
N GLY A 68 -16.31 -11.36 5.79
CA GLY A 68 -17.53 -10.58 5.94
C GLY A 68 -17.60 -9.38 4.99
N TRP A 69 -16.47 -8.69 4.75
CA TRP A 69 -16.40 -7.60 3.77
C TRP A 69 -16.60 -8.12 2.33
N ASN A 70 -15.96 -9.24 1.98
CA ASN A 70 -16.11 -9.84 0.65
C ASN A 70 -17.56 -10.27 0.38
N ILE A 71 -18.33 -10.63 1.41
CA ILE A 71 -19.74 -11.01 1.29
C ILE A 71 -20.71 -9.87 1.66
N LYS A 72 -20.26 -8.61 1.74
CA LYS A 72 -21.06 -7.47 2.22
C LYS A 72 -22.43 -7.35 1.55
N ASP A 73 -22.51 -7.69 0.26
CA ASP A 73 -23.72 -7.58 -0.55
C ASP A 73 -24.77 -8.66 -0.24
N THR A 74 -24.40 -9.70 0.51
CA THR A 74 -25.33 -10.72 1.01
C THR A 74 -25.89 -10.38 2.40
N ILE A 75 -25.37 -9.34 3.05
CA ILE A 75 -25.75 -8.93 4.40
C ILE A 75 -27.03 -8.07 4.32
N PRO A 76 -28.06 -8.36 5.13
CA PRO A 76 -29.27 -7.53 5.18
C PRO A 76 -28.95 -6.06 5.48
N SER A 77 -29.56 -5.13 4.73
CA SER A 77 -29.25 -3.69 4.82
C SER A 77 -29.45 -3.09 6.22
N ASN A 78 -30.37 -3.64 7.02
CA ASN A 78 -30.60 -3.23 8.42
C ASN A 78 -29.46 -3.62 9.38
N SER A 79 -28.60 -4.57 8.98
CA SER A 79 -27.46 -5.06 9.76
C SER A 79 -26.11 -4.62 9.20
N LEU A 80 -26.06 -4.21 7.93
CA LEU A 80 -24.82 -3.86 7.23
C LEU A 80 -23.99 -2.82 8.00
N ALA A 81 -24.59 -1.72 8.45
CA ALA A 81 -23.89 -0.67 9.20
C ALA A 81 -23.28 -1.20 10.52
N SER A 82 -24.01 -2.06 11.25
CA SER A 82 -23.50 -2.67 12.48
C SER A 82 -22.38 -3.66 12.20
N THR A 83 -22.48 -4.42 11.11
CA THR A 83 -21.46 -5.38 10.70
C THR A 83 -20.18 -4.68 10.24
N VAL A 84 -20.29 -3.61 9.44
CA VAL A 84 -19.15 -2.76 9.05
C VAL A 84 -18.48 -2.13 10.27
N ASN A 85 -19.26 -1.65 11.25
CA ASN A 85 -18.70 -1.16 12.51
C ASN A 85 -17.92 -2.25 13.26
N ALA A 86 -18.46 -3.47 13.34
CA ALA A 86 -17.77 -4.58 13.99
C ALA A 86 -16.47 -4.97 13.27
N MET A 87 -16.45 -4.97 11.93
CA MET A 87 -15.26 -5.21 11.12
C MET A 87 -14.17 -4.18 11.39
N LEU A 88 -14.52 -2.89 11.29
CA LEU A 88 -13.57 -1.81 11.50
C LEU A 88 -13.09 -1.73 12.95
N LYS A 89 -13.91 -2.11 13.92
CA LYS A 89 -13.48 -2.32 15.30
C LYS A 89 -12.39 -3.39 15.40
N ILE A 90 -12.57 -4.56 14.79
CA ILE A 90 -11.59 -5.65 14.78
C ILE A 90 -10.28 -5.20 14.12
N PHE A 91 -10.36 -4.54 12.96
CA PHE A 91 -9.18 -4.02 12.28
C PHE A 91 -8.45 -3.00 13.15
N SER A 92 -9.21 -2.07 13.76
CA SER A 92 -8.71 -1.08 14.69
C SER A 92 -8.04 -1.68 15.93
N GLU A 93 -8.56 -2.77 16.47
CA GLU A 93 -7.95 -3.50 17.60
C GLU A 93 -6.64 -4.17 17.19
N SER A 94 -6.59 -4.82 16.03
CA SER A 94 -5.37 -5.45 15.51
C SER A 94 -4.26 -4.42 15.23
N LEU A 95 -4.61 -3.27 14.66
CA LEU A 95 -3.68 -2.18 14.35
C LEU A 95 -3.22 -1.43 15.60
N ALA A 96 -3.96 -1.46 16.71
CA ALA A 96 -3.57 -0.79 17.95
C ALA A 96 -2.36 -1.44 18.64
N ILE A 97 -2.07 -2.71 18.36
CA ILE A 97 -1.01 -3.45 19.05
C ILE A 97 0.36 -3.13 18.45
N ASP A 98 1.31 -2.67 19.25
CA ASP A 98 2.68 -2.44 18.81
C ASP A 98 3.39 -3.79 18.58
N ALA A 99 3.70 -4.08 17.32
CA ALA A 99 4.34 -5.34 16.93
C ALA A 99 5.82 -5.40 17.35
N GLY A 100 6.51 -4.27 17.43
CA GLY A 100 7.89 -4.20 17.89
C GLY A 100 7.98 -4.51 19.38
N GLU A 101 7.12 -3.88 20.18
CA GLU A 101 7.01 -4.18 21.61
C GLU A 101 6.58 -5.64 21.85
N THR A 102 5.61 -6.14 21.08
CA THR A 102 5.18 -7.54 21.17
C THR A 102 6.33 -8.50 20.85
N ILE A 103 7.18 -8.20 19.86
CA ILE A 103 8.37 -9.00 19.54
C ILE A 103 9.34 -9.05 20.72
N ILE A 104 9.61 -7.90 21.36
CA ILE A 104 10.52 -7.81 22.50
C ILE A 104 10.00 -8.70 23.64
N GLN A 105 8.73 -8.50 24.02
CA GLN A 105 8.07 -9.26 25.09
C GLN A 105 8.04 -10.77 24.80
N MET A 106 7.65 -11.16 23.59
CA MET A 106 7.56 -12.56 23.19
C MET A 106 8.94 -13.23 23.10
N LYS A 107 9.97 -12.46 22.74
CA LYS A 107 11.35 -12.97 22.71
C LYS A 107 11.90 -13.19 24.13
N GLU A 108 11.59 -12.28 25.05
CA GLU A 108 11.92 -12.44 26.47
C GLU A 108 11.21 -13.65 27.07
N ALA A 109 9.92 -13.82 26.79
CA ALA A 109 9.14 -14.97 27.22
C ALA A 109 9.71 -16.30 26.70
N GLU A 110 10.06 -16.38 25.40
CA GLU A 110 10.71 -17.57 24.82
C GLU A 110 12.02 -17.88 25.56
N THR A 111 12.81 -16.85 25.87
CA THR A 111 14.10 -17.00 26.55
C THR A 111 13.93 -17.50 27.99
N GLN A 112 12.94 -16.97 28.72
CA GLN A 112 12.63 -17.41 30.08
C GLN A 112 12.12 -18.87 30.09
N ARG A 113 11.22 -19.22 29.16
CA ARG A 113 10.70 -20.58 29.03
C ARG A 113 11.81 -21.59 28.75
N LEU A 114 12.77 -21.25 27.88
CA LEU A 114 13.92 -22.11 27.57
C LEU A 114 14.88 -22.25 28.77
N LYS A 115 15.07 -21.20 29.57
CA LYS A 115 15.87 -21.28 30.80
C LYS A 115 15.22 -22.22 31.83
N LEU A 116 13.92 -22.06 32.08
CA LEU A 116 13.18 -22.92 33.01
C LEU A 116 13.18 -24.39 32.57
N ALA A 117 13.06 -24.64 31.26
CA ALA A 117 13.15 -26.00 30.72
C ALA A 117 14.55 -26.62 30.94
N ALA A 118 15.61 -25.84 30.74
CA ALA A 118 16.98 -26.30 30.98
C ALA A 118 17.25 -26.56 32.48
N GLU A 119 16.70 -25.73 33.37
CA GLU A 119 16.80 -25.90 34.83
C GLU A 119 16.06 -27.16 35.30
N ALA A 120 14.85 -27.41 34.79
CA ALA A 120 14.09 -28.64 35.07
C ALA A 120 14.82 -29.91 34.59
N GLU A 121 15.43 -29.88 33.40
CA GLU A 121 16.25 -30.99 32.90
C GLU A 121 17.50 -31.25 33.78
N THR A 122 18.07 -30.22 34.41
CA THR A 122 19.20 -30.39 35.33
C THR A 122 18.81 -30.93 36.72
N GLU A 123 17.60 -30.64 37.19
CA GLU A 123 17.07 -31.18 38.45
C GLU A 123 16.65 -32.65 38.32
N GLU A 124 16.00 -33.03 37.22
CA GLU A 124 15.63 -34.44 36.95
C GLU A 124 16.87 -35.36 36.78
N ASN A 125 17.97 -34.83 36.23
CA ASN A 125 19.23 -35.58 36.11
C ASN A 125 20.02 -35.70 37.43
N MET A 126 19.72 -34.86 38.44
CA MET A 126 20.34 -34.98 39.77
C MET A 126 19.61 -36.00 40.66
N ASP A 127 18.31 -36.22 40.46
CA ASP A 127 17.52 -37.16 41.25
C ASP A 127 17.75 -38.64 40.83
N ASP A 128 18.08 -38.91 39.56
CA ASP A 128 18.43 -40.27 39.08
C ASP A 128 19.86 -40.73 39.48
N MET A 129 20.66 -39.84 40.10
CA MET A 129 22.00 -40.20 40.62
C MET A 129 21.96 -40.71 42.08
N THR A 130 20.82 -40.55 42.78
CA THR A 130 20.70 -40.91 44.20
C THR A 130 20.11 -42.30 44.45
N ASP A 131 19.63 -43.00 43.41
CA ASP A 131 18.98 -44.32 43.57
C ASP A 131 19.48 -45.41 42.60
N LYS A 132 20.78 -45.43 42.30
CA LYS A 132 21.43 -46.58 41.63
C LYS A 132 22.74 -46.95 42.31
N SER A 133 22.63 -47.52 43.51
CA SER A 133 23.70 -48.28 44.16
C SER A 133 23.25 -49.71 44.51
N ILE A 134 22.78 -50.47 43.52
CA ILE A 134 22.80 -51.94 43.61
C ILE A 134 23.31 -52.51 42.28
N LEU A 135 24.32 -53.35 42.42
CA LEU A 135 25.20 -53.94 41.41
C LEU A 135 24.56 -55.13 40.66
N ASN A 136 24.98 -55.28 39.40
CA ASN A 136 25.16 -56.52 38.61
C ASN A 136 23.91 -57.33 38.23
N GLU A 137 23.81 -58.03 37.09
CA GLU A 137 24.62 -58.27 35.88
C GLU A 137 23.64 -58.90 34.85
N ASP A 138 24.02 -58.85 33.57
CA ASP A 138 23.55 -59.68 32.44
C ASP A 138 22.40 -59.22 31.50
N ALA A 139 22.70 -59.51 30.22
CA ALA A 139 21.85 -59.69 29.04
C ALA A 139 21.70 -58.53 28.03
N GLU A 140 22.56 -58.62 26.99
CA GLU A 140 22.33 -58.38 25.55
C GLU A 140 21.07 -57.59 25.11
N MET A 141 21.25 -56.55 24.29
CA MET A 141 20.75 -56.47 22.89
C MET A 141 20.86 -55.05 22.29
N GLU A 142 21.39 -55.03 21.07
CA GLU A 142 21.17 -54.09 19.96
C GLU A 142 21.31 -52.57 20.16
N GLU A 143 22.44 -52.06 19.66
CA GLU A 143 22.54 -50.69 19.16
C GLU A 143 21.59 -50.49 17.96
N THR A 144 20.72 -49.49 18.04
CA THR A 144 20.08 -48.89 16.86
C THR A 144 20.45 -47.41 16.75
N PRO A 145 20.82 -46.91 15.56
CA PRO A 145 21.37 -45.57 15.42
C PRO A 145 20.26 -44.50 15.43
N LYS A 146 20.51 -43.42 16.18
CA LYS A 146 19.73 -42.18 16.20
C LYS A 146 19.61 -41.60 14.78
N GLY A 147 18.49 -41.87 14.11
CA GLY A 147 18.11 -41.22 12.86
C GLY A 147 17.73 -39.76 13.10
N LYS A 148 18.59 -38.82 12.69
CA LYS A 148 18.22 -37.41 12.53
C LYS A 148 17.14 -37.30 11.47
N ALA A 149 15.88 -37.25 11.90
CA ALA A 149 14.77 -36.89 11.02
C ALA A 149 14.96 -35.44 10.56
N ARG A 150 15.51 -35.29 9.35
CA ARG A 150 15.55 -34.04 8.59
C ARG A 150 14.10 -33.67 8.27
N ARG A 151 13.42 -32.99 9.20
CA ARG A 151 12.10 -32.38 8.99
C ARG A 151 12.26 -31.36 7.86
N LYS A 152 11.78 -31.74 6.67
CA LYS A 152 11.51 -30.80 5.59
C LYS A 152 10.49 -29.80 6.13
N ASN A 153 10.79 -28.52 6.00
CA ASN A 153 9.84 -27.44 6.23
C ASN A 153 8.61 -27.71 5.37
N ASN A 154 7.52 -28.16 5.97
CA ASN A 154 6.23 -28.24 5.29
C ASN A 154 5.79 -26.80 5.04
N VAL A 155 5.75 -26.42 3.77
CA VAL A 155 5.38 -25.09 3.26
C VAL A 155 3.88 -24.77 3.49
N LEU A 156 3.17 -25.59 4.27
CA LEU A 156 1.71 -25.55 4.43
C LEU A 156 1.23 -25.02 5.79
N ASP A 157 2.13 -24.79 6.76
CA ASP A 157 1.74 -24.22 8.05
C ASP A 157 1.74 -22.68 7.97
N LEU A 158 0.55 -22.09 7.98
CA LEU A 158 0.33 -20.62 8.06
C LEU A 158 1.03 -20.01 9.28
N LEU A 159 1.19 -20.82 10.34
CA LEU A 159 1.73 -20.43 11.63
C LEU A 159 2.78 -21.46 12.09
N PRO A 160 3.92 -21.05 12.66
CA PRO A 160 4.94 -21.98 13.11
C PRO A 160 4.42 -22.88 14.25
N SER A 161 4.31 -24.19 13.99
CA SER A 161 3.70 -25.17 14.92
C SER A 161 4.55 -25.49 16.17
N ASP A 162 5.87 -25.28 16.13
CA ASP A 162 6.78 -25.76 17.18
C ASP A 162 7.25 -24.62 18.14
N LYS A 163 6.79 -23.37 17.95
CA LYS A 163 7.25 -22.19 18.73
C LYS A 163 6.10 -21.24 19.05
N LEU A 164 5.59 -21.32 20.28
CA LEU A 164 4.38 -20.60 20.72
C LEU A 164 4.53 -19.07 20.60
N GLU A 165 5.64 -18.50 21.03
CA GLU A 165 5.87 -17.06 21.06
C GLU A 165 6.04 -16.51 19.63
N LEU A 166 6.81 -17.21 18.80
CA LEU A 166 6.97 -16.88 17.39
C LEU A 166 5.64 -16.98 16.63
N LYS A 167 4.81 -17.98 16.98
CA LYS A 167 3.47 -18.16 16.42
C LYS A 167 2.59 -16.96 16.70
N GLN A 168 2.55 -16.49 17.96
CA GLN A 168 1.74 -15.34 18.36
C GLN A 168 2.17 -14.07 17.63
N VAL A 169 3.47 -13.78 17.53
CA VAL A 169 3.96 -12.62 16.76
C VAL A 169 3.61 -12.74 15.27
N THR A 170 3.79 -13.94 14.70
CA THR A 170 3.46 -14.17 13.29
C THR A 170 1.97 -13.96 13.04
N ALA A 171 1.10 -14.41 13.94
CA ALA A 171 -0.33 -14.20 13.86
C ALA A 171 -0.70 -12.71 13.90
N LEU A 172 -0.09 -11.95 14.83
CA LEU A 172 -0.30 -10.50 14.92
C LEU A 172 0.08 -9.78 13.62
N LEU A 173 1.26 -10.06 13.07
CA LEU A 173 1.73 -9.40 11.84
C LEU A 173 0.84 -9.75 10.64
N MET A 174 0.36 -10.99 10.55
CA MET A 174 -0.60 -11.37 9.52
C MET A 174 -1.94 -10.66 9.72
N ALA A 175 -2.42 -10.53 10.97
CA ALA A 175 -3.65 -9.81 11.25
C ALA A 175 -3.55 -8.35 10.83
N GLN A 176 -2.44 -7.68 11.15
CA GLN A 176 -2.20 -6.29 10.75
C GLN A 176 -2.11 -6.14 9.24
N GLN A 177 -1.37 -7.03 8.57
CA GLN A 177 -1.28 -7.03 7.11
C GLN A 177 -2.67 -7.18 6.46
N THR A 178 -3.42 -8.20 6.86
CA THR A 178 -4.76 -8.48 6.33
C THR A 178 -5.73 -7.32 6.60
N ALA A 179 -5.70 -6.73 7.80
CA ALA A 179 -6.53 -5.57 8.13
C ALA A 179 -6.24 -4.39 7.19
N LEU A 180 -4.96 -4.09 6.92
CA LEU A 180 -4.57 -3.01 6.02
C LEU A 180 -5.02 -3.27 4.58
N GLU A 181 -4.85 -4.51 4.09
CA GLU A 181 -5.29 -4.91 2.75
C GLU A 181 -6.80 -4.79 2.58
N ILE A 182 -7.60 -5.19 3.58
CA ILE A 182 -9.05 -5.04 3.52
C ILE A 182 -9.47 -3.57 3.57
N VAL A 183 -8.80 -2.73 4.39
CA VAL A 183 -9.10 -1.30 4.42
C VAL A 183 -8.78 -0.63 3.08
N VAL A 184 -7.72 -1.04 2.39
CA VAL A 184 -7.46 -0.61 1.00
C VAL A 184 -8.64 -0.96 0.11
N ASN A 185 -9.12 -2.21 0.15
CA ASN A 185 -10.28 -2.62 -0.64
C ASN A 185 -11.56 -1.85 -0.27
N MET A 186 -11.74 -1.48 1.00
CA MET A 186 -12.84 -0.60 1.45
C MET A 186 -12.75 0.81 0.86
N CYS A 187 -11.54 1.27 0.51
CA CYS A 187 -11.28 2.57 -0.09
C CYS A 187 -11.26 2.56 -1.62
N SER A 188 -11.35 1.39 -2.25
CA SER A 188 -11.52 1.27 -3.69
C SER A 188 -13.00 1.38 -4.03
N SER A 189 -13.38 2.33 -4.89
CA SER A 189 -14.71 2.32 -5.52
C SER A 189 -14.77 1.18 -6.54
N GLU A 190 -15.86 0.41 -6.54
CA GLU A 190 -16.21 -0.40 -7.71
C GLU A 190 -16.37 0.59 -8.89
N ASP A 191 -15.54 0.45 -9.93
CA ASP A 191 -15.57 1.34 -11.09
C ASP A 191 -17.01 1.45 -11.63
N PRO A 192 -17.48 2.64 -12.01
CA PRO A 192 -18.67 2.72 -12.84
C PRO A 192 -18.38 1.89 -14.10
N SER A 193 -19.22 0.87 -14.34
CA SER A 193 -19.12 -0.04 -15.48
C SER A 193 -18.69 0.71 -16.74
N ASP A 194 -17.62 0.23 -17.37
CA ASP A 194 -16.93 0.71 -18.59
C ASP A 194 -17.83 0.98 -19.82
N ASP A 195 -19.16 0.85 -19.69
CA ASP A 195 -20.14 0.88 -20.77
C ASP A 195 -20.41 2.29 -21.35
N GLU A 196 -19.71 3.35 -20.92
CA GLU A 196 -19.90 4.72 -21.45
C GLU A 196 -18.71 5.29 -22.25
N TRP A 197 -17.59 4.58 -22.37
CA TRP A 197 -16.40 5.10 -23.10
C TRP A 197 -16.08 4.43 -24.43
N GLU A 198 -16.96 3.55 -24.94
CA GLU A 198 -16.87 3.13 -26.34
C GLU A 198 -17.51 4.17 -27.27
N GLU A 199 -16.66 4.90 -27.99
CA GLU A 199 -16.83 5.40 -29.38
C GLU A 199 -16.33 6.84 -29.59
N LEU A 200 -15.03 7.11 -29.44
CA LEU A 200 -14.41 8.24 -30.16
C LEU A 200 -13.00 7.93 -30.72
N SER A 201 -12.69 6.65 -30.95
CA SER A 201 -11.53 6.27 -31.76
C SER A 201 -11.96 5.92 -33.19
N SER A 202 -12.55 6.89 -33.90
CA SER A 202 -12.61 6.83 -35.36
C SER A 202 -11.50 7.72 -35.91
N SER A 203 -10.47 7.04 -36.40
CA SER A 203 -9.38 7.60 -37.18
C SER A 203 -9.93 8.07 -38.53
N ASP A 204 -10.02 9.38 -38.74
CA ASP A 204 -9.75 9.95 -40.06
C ASP A 204 -9.04 11.30 -39.94
N GLU A 205 -7.85 11.39 -40.49
CA GLU A 205 -7.06 12.62 -40.59
C GLU A 205 -7.56 13.41 -41.81
N SER A 206 -8.45 14.37 -41.59
CA SER A 206 -8.63 15.49 -42.53
C SER A 206 -9.04 16.76 -41.79
N ASP A 207 -8.18 17.77 -41.87
CA ASP A 207 -8.50 19.17 -41.57
C ASP A 207 -9.75 19.60 -42.34
N LEU A 208 -10.70 20.29 -41.68
CA LEU A 208 -11.44 21.48 -42.17
C LEU A 208 -12.50 21.96 -41.14
N PHE A 209 -12.33 23.22 -40.70
CA PHE A 209 -13.25 24.24 -40.16
C PHE A 209 -14.74 23.97 -39.80
N MET A 210 -15.13 24.62 -38.67
CA MET A 210 -16.46 25.15 -38.23
C MET A 210 -17.57 24.12 -37.90
N GLU A 211 -18.51 24.30 -36.97
CA GLU A 211 -18.93 25.35 -36.01
C GLU A 211 -19.95 24.69 -35.04
N ASN A 212 -20.10 25.27 -33.83
CA ASN A 212 -21.31 25.35 -33.00
C ASN A 212 -22.10 24.07 -32.61
N SER A 213 -22.08 23.78 -31.31
CA SER A 213 -23.33 23.62 -30.55
C SER A 213 -23.12 23.99 -29.09
N TYR A 214 -23.84 25.05 -28.69
CA TYR A 214 -24.09 25.45 -27.31
C TYR A 214 -24.86 24.32 -26.62
N ASP A 215 -24.35 23.82 -25.50
CA ASP A 215 -25.21 23.29 -24.45
C ASP A 215 -24.74 23.84 -23.10
N GLU A 216 -25.64 24.62 -22.50
CA GLU A 216 -25.51 25.31 -21.24
C GLU A 216 -26.51 24.62 -20.32
N GLY A 217 -26.04 23.72 -19.46
CA GLY A 217 -26.94 22.83 -18.71
C GLY A 217 -26.27 22.01 -17.62
N SER A 218 -25.68 22.68 -16.63
CA SER A 218 -25.53 22.20 -15.24
C SER A 218 -25.28 20.69 -15.02
N GLY A 219 -24.01 20.28 -15.11
CA GLY A 219 -23.50 19.08 -14.47
C GLY A 219 -22.45 19.48 -13.45
N LEU A 220 -22.89 19.96 -12.29
CA LEU A 220 -22.02 20.24 -11.14
C LEU A 220 -21.16 19.01 -10.84
N LEU A 221 -19.85 19.16 -11.05
CA LEU A 221 -18.76 18.56 -10.31
C LEU A 221 -18.98 17.11 -9.90
N MET A 222 -18.36 16.19 -10.66
CA MET A 222 -18.00 14.85 -10.21
C MET A 222 -17.46 14.92 -8.78
N SER A 223 -18.29 14.59 -7.80
CA SER A 223 -17.82 14.37 -6.44
C SER A 223 -16.87 13.18 -6.49
N PRO A 224 -15.64 13.29 -5.94
CA PRO A 224 -14.73 12.15 -5.91
C PRO A 224 -15.37 11.06 -5.07
N LEU A 225 -15.64 9.91 -5.68
CA LEU A 225 -15.57 8.54 -5.13
C LEU A 225 -15.65 8.43 -3.58
N CYS A 226 -16.71 8.97 -2.97
CA CYS A 226 -16.85 8.97 -1.52
C CYS A 226 -17.11 7.54 -1.03
N LEU A 227 -16.36 7.12 -0.01
CA LEU A 227 -16.68 5.96 0.82
C LEU A 227 -18.18 5.96 1.20
N SER A 228 -18.78 4.78 1.36
CA SER A 228 -20.10 4.69 2.00
C SER A 228 -20.08 5.39 3.36
N ALA A 229 -21.18 6.05 3.73
CA ALA A 229 -21.25 6.82 4.97
C ALA A 229 -20.97 5.95 6.20
N GLU A 230 -21.34 4.68 6.14
CA GLU A 230 -21.09 3.66 7.14
C GLU A 230 -19.59 3.38 7.34
N VAL A 231 -18.86 3.15 6.24
CA VAL A 231 -17.40 2.91 6.27
C VAL A 231 -16.68 4.15 6.78
N HIS A 232 -17.03 5.31 6.24
CA HIS A 232 -16.41 6.58 6.64
C HIS A 232 -16.62 6.87 8.14
N ALA A 233 -17.86 6.77 8.63
CA ALA A 233 -18.17 7.00 10.04
C ALA A 233 -17.43 6.03 10.97
N ALA A 234 -17.37 4.75 10.60
CA ALA A 234 -16.69 3.73 11.39
C ALA A 234 -15.16 3.91 11.39
N LEU A 235 -14.53 4.29 10.27
CA LEU A 235 -13.10 4.59 10.20
C LEU A 235 -12.71 5.68 11.20
N LEU A 236 -13.50 6.76 11.25
CA LEU A 236 -13.29 7.88 12.18
C LEU A 236 -13.57 7.50 13.63
N ASN A 237 -14.69 6.82 13.88
CA ASN A 237 -15.08 6.39 15.23
C ASN A 237 -13.99 5.52 15.91
N TYR A 238 -13.33 4.68 15.13
CA TYR A 238 -12.28 3.79 15.63
C TYR A 238 -10.85 4.31 15.41
N LEU A 239 -10.69 5.57 14.99
CA LEU A 239 -9.40 6.23 14.74
C LEU A 239 -8.46 5.40 13.85
N VAL A 240 -9.02 4.70 12.86
CA VAL A 240 -8.27 3.81 11.97
C VAL A 240 -7.19 4.55 11.19
N PRO A 241 -7.44 5.75 10.60
CA PRO A 241 -6.40 6.51 9.91
C PRO A 241 -5.18 6.81 10.77
N LYS A 242 -5.40 7.16 12.06
CA LYS A 242 -4.30 7.41 13.00
C LYS A 242 -3.48 6.15 13.26
N LYS A 243 -4.14 5.01 13.45
CA LYS A 243 -3.47 3.72 13.69
C LYS A 243 -2.69 3.25 12.46
N ILE A 244 -3.20 3.49 11.26
CA ILE A 244 -2.49 3.23 10.00
C ILE A 244 -1.23 4.10 9.94
N LEU A 245 -1.34 5.38 10.26
CA LEU A 245 -0.19 6.29 10.31
C LEU A 245 0.91 5.75 11.24
N ASP A 246 0.55 5.31 12.44
CA ASP A 246 1.51 4.73 13.39
C ASP A 246 2.25 3.50 12.80
N LYS A 247 1.60 2.73 11.93
CA LYS A 247 2.21 1.57 11.23
C LYS A 247 3.11 1.91 10.06
N THR A 248 3.09 3.14 9.56
CA THR A 248 4.00 3.58 8.49
C THR A 248 5.42 3.87 8.97
N ALA A 249 5.62 4.01 10.29
CA ALA A 249 6.95 4.23 10.86
C ALA A 249 7.88 3.04 10.63
N PHE A 250 9.20 3.29 10.65
CA PHE A 250 10.16 2.19 10.59
C PHE A 250 9.96 1.23 11.76
N PRO A 251 10.15 -0.08 11.56
CA PRO A 251 10.05 -1.04 12.65
C PRO A 251 11.01 -0.71 13.78
N ASN A 252 10.58 -0.98 15.03
CA ASN A 252 11.38 -0.74 16.22
C ASN A 252 12.77 -1.37 16.09
N SER A 253 13.83 -0.56 16.22
CA SER A 253 15.22 -1.00 16.01
C SER A 253 15.65 -2.12 16.96
N VAL A 254 15.23 -2.07 18.22
CA VAL A 254 15.51 -3.12 19.22
C VAL A 254 14.87 -4.44 18.79
N ALA A 255 13.62 -4.41 18.33
CA ALA A 255 12.93 -5.60 17.84
C ALA A 255 13.59 -6.18 16.58
N VAL A 256 14.02 -5.32 15.65
CA VAL A 256 14.75 -5.71 14.45
C VAL A 256 16.08 -6.37 14.81
N ASP A 257 16.84 -5.79 15.74
CA ASP A 257 18.11 -6.33 16.21
C ASP A 257 17.92 -7.70 16.87
N LEU A 258 16.92 -7.85 17.76
CA LEU A 258 16.60 -9.14 18.38
C LEU A 258 16.26 -10.21 17.32
N CYS A 259 15.48 -9.84 16.32
CA CYS A 259 15.13 -10.75 15.23
C CYS A 259 16.35 -11.12 14.38
N ALA A 260 17.24 -10.17 14.10
CA ALA A 260 18.43 -10.38 13.28
C ALA A 260 19.40 -11.40 13.91
N HIS A 261 19.52 -11.40 15.24
CA HIS A 261 20.39 -12.30 16.00
C HIS A 261 19.78 -13.70 16.23
N SER A 262 18.51 -13.93 15.89
CA SER A 262 17.85 -15.22 16.10
C SER A 262 17.36 -15.83 14.77
N PRO A 263 17.93 -16.98 14.32
CA PRO A 263 17.62 -17.55 13.01
C PRO A 263 16.13 -17.80 12.73
N SER A 264 15.35 -18.20 13.75
CA SER A 264 13.92 -18.43 13.59
C SER A 264 13.06 -17.17 13.63
N TRP A 265 13.58 -16.07 14.19
CA TRP A 265 12.88 -14.79 14.26
C TRP A 265 13.26 -13.85 13.12
N LYS A 266 14.42 -14.06 12.50
CA LYS A 266 14.89 -13.27 11.34
C LYS A 266 13.83 -13.04 10.25
N PRO A 267 12.97 -14.03 9.88
CA PRO A 267 11.91 -13.80 8.90
C PRO A 267 10.86 -12.73 9.30
N LEU A 268 10.72 -12.43 10.59
CA LEU A 268 9.79 -11.40 11.09
C LEU A 268 10.19 -10.00 10.63
N ILE A 269 11.47 -9.73 10.38
CA ILE A 269 11.93 -8.44 9.85
C ILE A 269 11.25 -8.15 8.51
N LYS A 270 11.17 -9.16 7.62
CA LYS A 270 10.46 -9.02 6.36
C LYS A 270 8.96 -8.78 6.59
N LYS A 271 8.33 -9.49 7.54
CA LYS A 271 6.90 -9.31 7.84
C LYS A 271 6.60 -7.93 8.43
N LEU A 272 7.46 -7.38 9.28
CA LEU A 272 7.36 -6.01 9.79
C LEU A 272 7.43 -4.99 8.64
N ASN A 273 8.38 -5.16 7.72
CA ASN A 273 8.49 -4.29 6.53
C ASN A 273 7.26 -4.41 5.63
N VAL A 274 6.70 -5.61 5.45
CA VAL A 274 5.45 -5.80 4.69
C VAL A 274 4.29 -5.04 5.34
N VAL A 275 4.14 -5.11 6.66
CA VAL A 275 3.11 -4.32 7.38
C VAL A 275 3.32 -2.83 7.15
N GLN A 276 4.56 -2.34 7.22
CA GLN A 276 4.89 -0.94 6.93
C GLN A 276 4.50 -0.53 5.51
N CYS A 277 4.87 -1.33 4.50
CA CYS A 277 4.52 -1.07 3.10
C CYS A 277 3.00 -1.08 2.90
N ARG A 278 2.28 -2.05 3.49
CA ARG A 278 0.81 -2.10 3.42
C ARG A 278 0.16 -0.91 4.12
N ALA A 279 0.74 -0.41 5.22
CA ALA A 279 0.25 0.78 5.90
C ALA A 279 0.42 2.03 5.01
N LEU A 280 1.54 2.15 4.30
CA LEU A 280 1.78 3.22 3.34
C LEU A 280 0.83 3.15 2.14
N THR A 281 0.58 1.95 1.60
CA THR A 281 -0.44 1.74 0.55
C THR A 281 -1.85 2.11 1.06
N CYS A 282 -2.19 1.71 2.29
CA CYS A 282 -3.46 2.06 2.90
C CYS A 282 -3.61 3.56 3.12
N LEU A 283 -2.54 4.24 3.54
CA LEU A 283 -2.51 5.70 3.65
C LEU A 283 -2.73 6.37 2.30
N HIS A 284 -2.10 5.87 1.23
CA HIS A 284 -2.34 6.34 -0.13
C HIS A 284 -3.82 6.27 -0.50
N SER A 285 -4.47 5.11 -0.31
CA SER A 285 -5.89 4.93 -0.62
C SER A 285 -6.79 5.87 0.18
N ILE A 286 -6.54 6.02 1.49
CA ILE A 286 -7.30 6.94 2.35
C ILE A 286 -7.16 8.38 1.87
N LEU A 287 -5.96 8.83 1.48
CA LEU A 287 -5.72 10.19 1.01
C LEU A 287 -6.46 10.53 -0.29
N LEU A 288 -6.80 9.52 -1.11
CA LEU A 288 -7.54 9.72 -2.35
C LEU A 288 -9.05 9.87 -2.13
N VAL A 289 -9.61 9.29 -1.06
CA VAL A 289 -11.07 9.23 -0.83
C VAL A 289 -11.56 10.02 0.38
N ALA A 290 -10.68 10.38 1.31
CA ALA A 290 -11.05 11.07 2.54
C ALA A 290 -11.04 12.59 2.37
N ASP A 291 -11.98 13.26 3.04
CA ASP A 291 -11.96 14.72 3.14
C ASP A 291 -10.87 15.20 4.10
N VAL A 292 -10.26 16.34 3.77
CA VAL A 292 -9.11 16.90 4.50
C VAL A 292 -9.49 17.25 5.93
N ASP A 293 -10.69 17.75 6.16
CA ASP A 293 -11.17 18.08 7.51
C ASP A 293 -11.31 16.80 8.37
N CYS A 294 -11.71 15.69 7.77
CA CYS A 294 -11.81 14.39 8.42
C CYS A 294 -10.45 13.78 8.77
N LEU A 295 -9.39 14.18 8.05
CA LEU A 295 -8.01 13.78 8.32
C LEU A 295 -7.29 14.66 9.35
N GLY A 296 -7.99 15.64 9.95
CA GLY A 296 -7.43 16.56 10.93
C GLY A 296 -6.94 17.89 10.35
N GLY A 297 -7.31 18.20 9.11
CA GLY A 297 -7.08 19.49 8.47
C GLY A 297 -5.62 19.73 8.03
N SER A 298 -5.33 20.99 7.73
CA SER A 298 -4.03 21.39 7.14
C SER A 298 -2.81 21.05 8.00
N SER A 299 -2.93 21.18 9.32
CA SER A 299 -1.81 20.88 10.25
C SER A 299 -1.49 19.39 10.28
N ALA A 300 -2.50 18.53 10.20
CA ALA A 300 -2.31 17.08 10.13
C ALA A 300 -1.60 16.67 8.83
N LEU A 301 -2.00 17.24 7.69
CA LEU A 301 -1.33 16.98 6.41
C LEU A 301 0.12 17.47 6.37
N GLN A 302 0.42 18.61 7.01
CA GLN A 302 1.80 19.09 7.16
C GLN A 302 2.65 18.16 8.03
N SER A 303 2.12 17.70 9.16
CA SER A 303 2.81 16.70 10.01
C SER A 303 3.02 15.39 9.26
N LEU A 304 2.04 14.96 8.46
CA LEU A 304 2.16 13.78 7.61
C LEU A 304 3.24 13.96 6.52
N SER A 305 3.32 15.14 5.91
CA SER A 305 4.33 15.46 4.92
C SER A 305 5.73 15.36 5.53
N GLN A 306 5.94 15.93 6.71
CA GLN A 306 7.21 15.83 7.44
C GLN A 306 7.57 14.37 7.76
N HIS A 307 6.59 13.57 8.18
CA HIS A 307 6.79 12.15 8.46
C HIS A 307 7.21 11.35 7.21
N LEU A 308 6.50 11.50 6.09
CA LEU A 308 6.84 10.81 4.85
C LEU A 308 8.20 11.27 4.30
N SER A 309 8.52 12.56 4.39
CA SER A 309 9.86 13.07 4.06
C SER A 309 10.94 12.45 4.94
N HIS A 310 10.70 12.33 6.25
CA HIS A 310 11.62 11.66 7.15
C HIS A 310 11.84 10.19 6.75
N LEU A 311 10.79 9.45 6.36
CA LEU A 311 10.94 8.07 5.89
C LEU A 311 11.84 7.94 4.65
N VAL A 312 11.82 8.93 3.76
CA VAL A 312 12.63 8.92 2.53
C VAL A 312 14.06 9.42 2.77
N PHE A 313 14.23 10.48 3.57
CA PHE A 313 15.50 11.23 3.67
C PHE A 313 16.27 11.04 4.98
N SER A 314 15.74 10.31 5.97
CA SER A 314 16.43 10.11 7.26
C SER A 314 17.64 9.18 7.18
N GLN A 315 17.70 8.33 6.16
CA GLN A 315 18.81 7.40 5.96
C GLN A 315 19.92 8.07 5.15
N SER A 316 21.18 7.81 5.52
CA SER A 316 22.35 8.33 4.79
C SER A 316 22.48 7.78 3.37
N VAL A 317 21.79 6.67 3.07
CA VAL A 317 21.70 6.04 1.77
C VAL A 317 20.23 5.99 1.38
N PHE A 318 19.92 6.41 0.14
CA PHE A 318 18.57 6.35 -0.39
C PHE A 318 18.03 4.90 -0.35
N PRO A 319 16.78 4.67 0.09
CA PRO A 319 16.20 3.33 0.16
C PRO A 319 16.25 2.63 -1.19
N LYS A 320 16.58 1.33 -1.22
CA LYS A 320 16.67 0.52 -2.45
C LYS A 320 15.57 -0.52 -2.60
N ASP A 321 14.78 -0.73 -1.54
CA ASP A 321 13.69 -1.69 -1.57
C ASP A 321 12.55 -1.15 -2.43
N ALA A 322 12.25 -1.86 -3.53
CA ALA A 322 11.33 -1.37 -4.54
C ALA A 322 9.88 -1.32 -4.04
N GLU A 323 9.46 -2.27 -3.20
CA GLU A 323 8.10 -2.29 -2.61
C GLU A 323 7.92 -1.12 -1.65
N PHE A 324 8.90 -0.87 -0.78
CA PHE A 324 8.90 0.28 0.11
C PHE A 324 8.88 1.60 -0.66
N LEU A 325 9.76 1.75 -1.66
CA LEU A 325 9.81 2.94 -2.50
C LEU A 325 8.48 3.19 -3.22
N GLU A 326 7.87 2.15 -3.77
CA GLU A 326 6.57 2.27 -4.44
C GLU A 326 5.48 2.73 -3.46
N ALA A 327 5.42 2.13 -2.27
CA ALA A 327 4.43 2.47 -1.26
C ALA A 327 4.61 3.90 -0.73
N VAL A 328 5.84 4.29 -0.35
CA VAL A 328 6.11 5.62 0.21
C VAL A 328 5.95 6.72 -0.84
N THR A 329 6.38 6.50 -2.08
CA THR A 329 6.22 7.49 -3.15
C THR A 329 4.77 7.62 -3.59
N SER A 330 3.97 6.54 -3.58
CA SER A 330 2.53 6.62 -3.85
C SER A 330 1.79 7.42 -2.78
N ALA A 331 2.09 7.16 -1.49
CA ALA A 331 1.51 7.91 -0.38
C ALA A 331 1.92 9.38 -0.43
N LEU A 332 3.19 9.67 -0.71
CA LEU A 332 3.69 11.03 -0.81
C LEU A 332 3.06 11.78 -2.00
N ARG A 333 2.93 11.13 -3.16
CA ARG A 333 2.26 11.70 -4.33
C ARG A 333 0.81 12.09 -4.02
N ALA A 334 0.03 11.17 -3.44
CA ALA A 334 -1.36 11.44 -3.06
C ALA A 334 -1.46 12.58 -2.05
N LEU A 335 -0.58 12.61 -1.05
CA LEU A 335 -0.54 13.68 -0.06
C LEU A 335 -0.27 15.05 -0.70
N LEU A 336 0.79 15.15 -1.52
CA LEU A 336 1.15 16.42 -2.14
C LEU A 336 0.09 16.90 -3.12
N GLN A 337 -0.57 15.99 -3.84
CA GLN A 337 -1.72 16.31 -4.69
C GLN A 337 -2.87 16.91 -3.86
N THR A 338 -3.25 16.25 -2.76
CA THR A 338 -4.29 16.73 -1.85
C THR A 338 -3.94 18.09 -1.26
N MET A 339 -2.70 18.28 -0.81
CA MET A 339 -2.21 19.57 -0.29
C MET A 339 -2.24 20.66 -1.36
N ALA A 340 -1.78 20.38 -2.58
CA ALA A 340 -1.79 21.32 -3.70
C ALA A 340 -3.23 21.75 -4.06
N SER A 341 -4.17 20.81 -4.11
CA SER A 341 -5.59 21.11 -4.42
C SER A 341 -6.27 22.04 -3.41
N LYS A 342 -5.77 22.06 -2.17
CA LYS A 342 -6.28 22.91 -1.07
C LYS A 342 -5.39 24.13 -0.78
N ASN A 343 -4.36 24.38 -1.60
CA ASN A 343 -3.36 25.43 -1.39
C ASN A 343 -2.66 25.34 -0.01
N ILE A 344 -2.40 24.13 0.47
CA ILE A 344 -1.66 23.88 1.72
C ILE A 344 -0.17 23.85 1.39
N SER A 345 0.62 24.62 2.15
CA SER A 345 2.07 24.68 1.98
C SER A 345 2.72 23.30 2.17
N GLN A 346 3.54 22.89 1.20
CA GLN A 346 4.28 21.63 1.21
C GLN A 346 5.59 21.79 2.00
N CYS A 347 5.94 20.79 2.81
CA CYS A 347 7.14 20.85 3.67
C CYS A 347 8.43 20.34 3.00
N ILE A 348 8.39 19.97 1.72
CA ILE A 348 9.53 19.39 1.01
C ILE A 348 10.27 20.48 0.25
N THR A 349 11.58 20.59 0.47
CA THR A 349 12.39 21.59 -0.23
C THR A 349 12.65 21.18 -1.69
N PRO A 350 12.91 22.14 -2.59
CA PRO A 350 13.30 21.84 -3.96
C PRO A 350 14.48 20.87 -4.08
N GLU A 351 15.48 20.98 -3.22
CA GLU A 351 16.67 20.12 -3.22
C GLU A 351 16.32 18.68 -2.84
N GLN A 352 15.42 18.51 -1.87
CA GLN A 352 14.91 17.19 -1.48
C GLN A 352 14.11 16.55 -2.61
N LEU A 353 13.28 17.33 -3.32
CA LEU A 353 12.51 16.85 -4.47
C LEU A 353 13.43 16.38 -5.61
N ILE A 354 14.43 17.18 -5.96
CA ILE A 354 15.41 16.82 -6.99
C ILE A 354 16.17 15.56 -6.58
N THR A 355 16.65 15.47 -5.34
CA THR A 355 17.34 14.28 -4.81
C THR A 355 16.47 13.02 -4.91
N LEU A 356 15.18 13.14 -4.54
CA LEU A 356 14.21 12.04 -4.66
C LEU A 356 14.02 11.61 -6.12
N CYS A 357 13.93 12.57 -7.03
CA CYS A 357 13.73 12.28 -8.45
C CYS A 357 14.96 11.64 -9.09
N GLU A 358 16.16 12.15 -8.84
CA GLU A 358 17.41 11.60 -9.34
C GLU A 358 17.63 10.16 -8.87
N ALA A 359 17.33 9.86 -7.60
CA ALA A 359 17.43 8.52 -7.07
C ALA A 359 16.30 7.61 -7.58
N GLY A 360 15.07 8.12 -7.60
CA GLY A 360 13.87 7.37 -7.98
C GLY A 360 13.83 6.99 -9.46
N ILE A 361 14.31 7.86 -10.35
CA ILE A 361 14.31 7.59 -11.79
C ILE A 361 15.28 6.46 -12.19
N GLN A 362 16.26 6.15 -11.34
CA GLN A 362 17.15 5.01 -11.55
C GLN A 362 16.54 3.69 -11.07
N CYS A 363 15.35 3.72 -10.47
CA CYS A 363 14.66 2.52 -10.01
C CYS A 363 14.17 1.67 -11.19
N SER A 364 14.35 0.35 -11.11
CA SER A 364 13.83 -0.57 -12.11
C SER A 364 12.30 -0.63 -12.13
N ASN A 365 11.65 -0.31 -11.00
CA ASN A 365 10.20 -0.31 -10.88
C ASN A 365 9.60 0.92 -11.58
N VAL A 366 8.75 0.67 -12.58
CA VAL A 366 8.06 1.70 -13.37
C VAL A 366 7.16 2.56 -12.49
N SER A 367 6.42 1.98 -11.53
CA SER A 367 5.52 2.72 -10.64
C SER A 367 6.27 3.75 -9.80
N VAL A 368 7.46 3.38 -9.28
CA VAL A 368 8.32 4.32 -8.54
C VAL A 368 8.73 5.49 -9.43
N ARG A 369 9.14 5.22 -10.67
CA ARG A 369 9.54 6.26 -11.63
C ARG A 369 8.38 7.19 -11.99
N VAL A 370 7.18 6.65 -12.23
CA VAL A 370 5.95 7.44 -12.41
C VAL A 370 5.72 8.32 -11.20
N ASN A 371 5.69 7.74 -9.99
CA ASN A 371 5.39 8.50 -8.77
C ASN A 371 6.34 9.66 -8.53
N VAL A 372 7.67 9.47 -8.70
CA VAL A 372 8.62 10.58 -8.45
C VAL A 372 8.51 11.68 -9.51
N VAL A 373 8.20 11.34 -10.76
CA VAL A 373 7.93 12.31 -11.82
C VAL A 373 6.66 13.10 -11.51
N SER A 374 5.58 12.44 -11.09
CA SER A 374 4.36 13.13 -10.66
C SER A 374 4.60 14.04 -9.46
N ILE A 375 5.34 13.57 -8.45
CA ILE A 375 5.70 14.38 -7.26
C ILE A 375 6.40 15.67 -7.70
N LEU A 376 7.32 15.57 -8.66
CA LEU A 376 8.03 16.74 -9.19
C LEU A 376 7.10 17.68 -9.96
N GLY A 377 6.17 17.13 -10.75
CA GLY A 377 5.13 17.91 -11.45
C GLY A 377 4.23 18.68 -10.50
N ILE A 378 3.73 18.01 -9.46
CA ILE A 378 2.87 18.61 -8.43
C ILE A 378 3.61 19.73 -7.69
N ALA A 379 4.86 19.49 -7.27
CA ALA A 379 5.64 20.51 -6.59
C ALA A 379 5.97 21.69 -7.52
N GLY A 380 6.31 21.41 -8.78
CA GLY A 380 6.61 22.44 -9.77
C GLY A 380 5.39 23.32 -10.09
N SER A 381 4.19 22.75 -10.17
CA SER A 381 2.96 23.53 -10.44
C SER A 381 2.56 24.42 -9.25
N VAL A 382 2.91 24.02 -8.02
CA VAL A 382 2.81 24.89 -6.84
C VAL A 382 3.86 26.00 -6.88
N LEU A 383 5.12 25.66 -7.20
CA LEU A 383 6.22 26.62 -7.29
C LEU A 383 6.00 27.67 -8.40
N ALA A 384 5.35 27.32 -9.51
CA ALA A 384 5.01 28.24 -10.60
C ALA A 384 4.23 29.49 -10.16
N LYS A 385 3.56 29.41 -9.00
CA LYS A 385 2.77 30.48 -8.40
C LYS A 385 3.53 31.29 -7.34
N VAL A 386 4.77 30.91 -7.03
CA VAL A 386 5.62 31.53 -6.02
C VAL A 386 6.66 32.42 -6.71
N GLU A 387 6.81 33.66 -6.26
CA GLU A 387 7.83 34.59 -6.77
C GLU A 387 9.25 34.05 -6.55
N ASP A 388 10.20 34.45 -7.41
CA ASP A 388 11.62 34.06 -7.36
C ASP A 388 11.87 32.54 -7.47
N SER A 389 10.96 31.81 -8.14
CA SER A 389 11.05 30.35 -8.31
C SER A 389 11.58 29.92 -9.69
N ALA A 390 11.81 30.85 -10.64
CA ALA A 390 12.24 30.53 -12.00
C ALA A 390 13.47 29.62 -12.07
N GLU A 391 14.49 29.81 -11.22
CA GLU A 391 15.69 28.93 -11.26
C GLU A 391 15.35 27.48 -10.92
N THR A 392 14.53 27.27 -9.90
CA THR A 392 14.05 25.95 -9.51
C THR A 392 13.19 25.33 -10.61
N LEU A 393 12.28 26.11 -11.21
CA LEU A 393 11.45 25.65 -12.32
C LEU A 393 12.27 25.28 -13.56
N LYS A 394 13.39 25.96 -13.83
CA LYS A 394 14.32 25.57 -14.89
C LYS A 394 14.96 24.21 -14.61
N MET A 395 15.37 23.95 -13.37
CA MET A 395 15.93 22.65 -12.98
C MET A 395 14.87 21.54 -13.14
N ILE A 396 13.66 21.76 -12.63
CA ILE A 396 12.52 20.85 -12.75
C ILE A 396 12.20 20.57 -14.22
N GLY A 397 12.03 21.62 -15.04
CA GLY A 397 11.68 21.48 -16.44
C GLY A 397 12.73 20.77 -17.27
N LYS A 398 14.03 21.02 -17.03
CA LYS A 398 15.12 20.27 -17.70
C LYS A 398 15.08 18.80 -17.33
N PHE A 399 14.87 18.48 -16.05
CA PHE A 399 14.79 17.10 -15.58
C PHE A 399 13.60 16.38 -16.19
N LEU A 400 12.39 16.95 -16.12
CA LEU A 400 11.18 16.35 -16.70
C LEU A 400 11.31 16.15 -18.22
N LEU A 401 11.88 17.13 -18.93
CA LEU A 401 12.13 17.02 -20.37
C LEU A 401 13.13 15.90 -20.68
N GLU A 402 14.18 15.75 -19.87
CA GLU A 402 15.13 14.66 -20.01
C GLU A 402 14.45 13.30 -19.82
N VAL A 403 13.61 13.15 -18.80
CA VAL A 403 12.85 11.92 -18.54
C VAL A 403 11.89 11.60 -19.68
N ALA A 404 11.11 12.59 -20.14
CA ALA A 404 10.16 12.44 -21.25
C ALA A 404 10.84 11.90 -22.51
N VAL A 405 12.04 12.39 -22.81
CA VAL A 405 12.78 12.01 -24.02
C VAL A 405 13.51 10.67 -23.87
N LYS A 406 14.09 10.39 -22.69
CA LYS A 406 15.04 9.28 -22.50
C LYS A 406 14.47 8.04 -21.83
N ASP A 407 13.36 8.10 -21.07
CA ASP A 407 12.87 6.91 -20.36
C ASP A 407 12.41 5.83 -21.35
N SER A 408 12.78 4.59 -21.03
CA SER A 408 12.43 3.39 -21.79
C SER A 408 10.93 3.07 -21.78
N SER A 409 10.22 3.43 -20.71
CA SER A 409 8.78 3.21 -20.56
C SER A 409 8.00 4.39 -21.11
N LEU A 410 7.03 4.11 -21.99
CA LEU A 410 6.11 5.14 -22.48
C LEU A 410 5.24 5.72 -21.38
N VAL A 411 4.89 4.93 -20.36
CA VAL A 411 4.09 5.40 -19.23
C VAL A 411 4.85 6.47 -18.43
N VAL A 412 6.15 6.26 -18.17
CA VAL A 412 6.98 7.26 -17.46
C VAL A 412 7.21 8.48 -18.33
N ALA A 413 7.47 8.29 -19.63
CA ALA A 413 7.63 9.40 -20.56
C ALA A 413 6.34 10.22 -20.70
N GLY A 414 5.18 9.57 -20.70
CA GLY A 414 3.87 10.19 -20.71
C GLY A 414 3.61 11.00 -19.44
N GLU A 415 3.86 10.42 -18.27
CA GLU A 415 3.75 11.11 -16.99
C GLU A 415 4.66 12.35 -16.93
N ALA A 416 5.88 12.26 -17.46
CA ALA A 416 6.80 13.39 -17.51
C ALA A 416 6.31 14.52 -18.42
N LEU A 417 5.62 14.19 -19.51
CA LEU A 417 4.95 15.18 -20.35
C LEU A 417 3.77 15.83 -19.63
N ASP A 418 2.94 15.04 -18.94
CA ASP A 418 1.80 15.54 -18.18
C ASP A 418 2.26 16.50 -17.06
N ALA A 419 3.30 16.10 -16.31
CA ALA A 419 3.97 16.94 -15.33
C ALA A 419 4.53 18.24 -15.96
N LEU A 420 5.11 18.18 -17.17
CA LEU A 420 5.54 19.40 -17.87
C LEU A 420 4.35 20.32 -18.20
N PHE A 421 3.22 19.76 -18.60
CA PHE A 421 2.02 20.55 -18.90
C PHE A 421 1.52 21.24 -17.64
N ASP A 422 1.48 20.55 -16.50
CA ASP A 422 1.03 21.10 -15.22
C ASP A 422 1.96 22.20 -14.69
N VAL A 423 3.29 21.98 -14.77
CA VAL A 423 4.28 22.93 -14.26
C VAL A 423 4.30 24.21 -15.09
N PHE A 424 4.12 24.09 -16.41
CA PHE A 424 4.26 25.20 -17.37
C PHE A 424 2.92 25.63 -17.99
N ALA A 425 1.79 25.28 -17.35
CA ALA A 425 0.46 25.70 -17.77
C ALA A 425 0.25 27.20 -17.54
N ASP A 426 0.66 27.72 -16.38
CA ASP A 426 0.40 29.08 -15.95
C ASP A 426 1.46 29.55 -14.94
N GLY A 427 1.71 30.86 -14.88
CA GLY A 427 2.64 31.51 -13.96
C GLY A 427 3.83 32.18 -14.65
N LYS A 428 4.10 33.44 -14.28
CA LYS A 428 5.18 34.26 -14.84
C LYS A 428 6.57 33.62 -14.68
N GLU A 429 6.83 33.00 -13.53
CA GLU A 429 8.09 32.31 -13.24
C GLU A 429 8.25 31.07 -14.15
N ALA A 430 7.16 30.33 -14.38
CA ALA A 430 7.13 29.18 -15.27
C ALA A 430 7.33 29.59 -16.74
N GLU A 431 6.67 30.65 -17.20
CA GLU A 431 6.88 31.20 -18.55
C GLU A 431 8.35 31.61 -18.78
N THR A 432 8.93 32.32 -17.80
CA THR A 432 10.34 32.74 -17.83
C THR A 432 11.26 31.52 -17.93
N ALA A 433 11.04 30.53 -17.08
CA ALA A 433 11.79 29.28 -17.09
C ALA A 433 11.64 28.51 -18.41
N ALA A 434 10.43 28.41 -18.98
CA ALA A 434 10.15 27.72 -20.23
C ALA A 434 10.93 28.31 -21.43
N VAL A 435 11.03 29.64 -21.49
CA VAL A 435 11.81 30.35 -22.51
C VAL A 435 13.30 30.05 -22.34
N GLU A 436 13.83 30.16 -21.12
CA GLU A 436 15.25 29.96 -20.84
C GLU A 436 15.73 28.53 -21.11
N ILE A 437 14.88 27.52 -20.84
CA ILE A 437 15.20 26.11 -21.14
C ILE A 437 14.91 25.72 -22.60
N LYS A 438 14.37 26.63 -23.41
CA LYS A 438 13.94 26.38 -24.80
C LYS A 438 12.94 25.21 -24.90
N LEU A 439 11.93 25.22 -24.02
CA LEU A 439 10.95 24.13 -23.92
C LEU A 439 10.19 23.91 -25.23
N LEU A 440 9.67 24.97 -25.85
CA LEU A 440 8.88 24.88 -27.09
C LEU A 440 9.64 24.20 -28.26
N PRO A 441 10.87 24.63 -28.63
CA PRO A 441 11.67 23.93 -29.62
C PRO A 441 11.86 22.44 -29.32
N ALA A 442 12.17 22.10 -28.07
CA ALA A 442 12.41 20.71 -27.68
C ALA A 442 11.14 19.84 -27.80
N LEU A 443 9.98 20.36 -27.37
CA LEU A 443 8.71 19.65 -27.49
C LEU A 443 8.29 19.44 -28.95
N LYS A 444 8.55 20.41 -29.84
CA LYS A 444 8.31 20.25 -31.29
C LYS A 444 9.16 19.15 -31.91
N GLU A 445 10.42 19.07 -31.53
CA GLU A 445 11.32 18.01 -32.00
C GLU A 445 10.89 16.64 -31.46
N PHE A 446 10.43 16.59 -30.20
CA PHE A 446 10.05 15.35 -29.55
C PHE A 446 8.66 14.82 -29.97
N GLN A 447 7.69 15.69 -30.28
CA GLN A 447 6.33 15.30 -30.66
C GLN A 447 6.24 14.17 -31.72
N PRO A 448 6.94 14.24 -32.87
CA PRO A 448 6.91 13.15 -33.84
C PRO A 448 7.56 11.85 -33.32
N VAL A 449 8.57 11.95 -32.45
CA VAL A 449 9.23 10.80 -31.82
C VAL A 449 8.25 10.09 -30.88
N PHE A 450 7.55 10.83 -30.02
CA PHE A 450 6.56 10.28 -29.11
C PHE A 450 5.40 9.58 -29.85
N LYS A 451 4.84 10.24 -30.89
CA LYS A 451 3.82 9.63 -31.78
C LYS A 451 4.32 8.32 -32.40
N MET A 452 5.58 8.28 -32.81
CA MET A 452 6.17 7.07 -33.40
C MET A 452 6.35 5.95 -32.36
N ARG A 453 6.80 6.26 -31.15
CA ARG A 453 6.98 5.28 -30.07
C ARG A 453 5.64 4.64 -29.68
N ILE A 454 4.58 5.44 -29.46
CA ILE A 454 3.22 4.92 -29.20
C ILE A 454 2.78 3.95 -30.29
N ARG A 455 2.98 4.30 -31.58
CA ARG A 455 2.59 3.43 -32.69
C ARG A 455 3.38 2.11 -32.74
N LYS A 456 4.67 2.13 -32.42
CA LYS A 456 5.58 0.97 -32.51
C LYS A 456 5.48 0.03 -31.32
N GLU A 457 5.44 0.60 -30.11
CA GLU A 457 5.51 -0.13 -28.84
C GLU A 457 4.10 -0.41 -28.29
N GLY A 458 3.15 0.50 -28.55
CA GLY A 458 1.82 0.52 -27.94
C GLY A 458 1.06 -0.80 -27.99
N LYS A 459 0.80 -1.32 -29.20
CA LYS A 459 -0.04 -2.52 -29.41
C LYS A 459 0.50 -3.82 -28.82
N LYS A 460 1.77 -3.86 -28.41
CA LYS A 460 2.43 -5.10 -27.93
C LYS A 460 2.78 -5.06 -26.44
N GLN A 461 2.95 -3.88 -25.87
CA GLN A 461 3.54 -3.72 -24.54
C GLN A 461 2.60 -3.11 -23.50
N TYR A 462 1.48 -2.50 -23.91
CA TYR A 462 0.63 -1.71 -23.01
C TYR A 462 -0.84 -2.16 -23.11
N SER A 463 -1.57 -2.02 -21.99
CA SER A 463 -3.01 -2.30 -21.94
C SER A 463 -3.82 -1.24 -22.69
N THR A 464 -5.10 -1.53 -22.95
CA THR A 464 -6.02 -0.57 -23.58
C THR A 464 -6.11 0.74 -22.79
N ASP A 465 -6.21 0.67 -21.46
CA ASP A 465 -6.33 1.85 -20.59
C ASP A 465 -5.06 2.69 -20.62
N GLN A 466 -3.90 2.04 -20.57
CA GLN A 466 -2.61 2.73 -20.70
C GLN A 466 -2.48 3.42 -22.05
N LEU A 467 -2.95 2.79 -23.13
CA LEU A 467 -2.95 3.41 -24.45
C LEU A 467 -3.91 4.59 -24.53
N CYS A 468 -5.08 4.52 -23.89
CA CYS A 468 -6.03 5.63 -23.79
C CYS A 468 -5.38 6.85 -23.11
N VAL A 469 -4.73 6.64 -21.97
CA VAL A 469 -3.99 7.70 -21.25
C VAL A 469 -2.87 8.28 -22.12
N LEU A 470 -2.07 7.44 -22.77
CA LEU A 470 -0.98 7.90 -23.65
C LEU A 470 -1.49 8.67 -24.88
N ASP A 471 -2.64 8.28 -25.44
CA ASP A 471 -3.26 8.99 -26.55
C ASP A 471 -3.81 10.37 -26.12
N ASN A 472 -4.33 10.47 -24.89
CA ASN A 472 -4.71 11.77 -24.31
C ASN A 472 -3.48 12.68 -24.14
N ILE A 473 -2.38 12.15 -23.59
CA ILE A 473 -1.11 12.89 -23.44
C ILE A 473 -0.58 13.35 -24.81
N LYS A 474 -0.65 12.50 -25.83
CA LYS A 474 -0.27 12.86 -27.21
C LYS A 474 -1.11 14.03 -27.75
N MET A 475 -2.41 14.05 -27.47
CA MET A 475 -3.29 15.17 -27.84
C MET A 475 -2.94 16.44 -27.06
N ASN A 476 -2.72 16.32 -25.75
CA ASN A 476 -2.35 17.44 -24.88
C ASN A 476 -0.99 18.03 -25.27
N LEU A 477 -0.02 17.22 -25.69
CA LEU A 477 1.25 17.71 -26.24
C LEU A 477 1.05 18.63 -27.45
N ARG A 478 0.16 18.27 -28.38
CA ARG A 478 -0.16 19.12 -29.54
C ARG A 478 -0.78 20.44 -29.09
N ARG A 479 -1.74 20.39 -28.16
CA ARG A 479 -2.42 21.57 -27.61
C ARG A 479 -1.45 22.49 -26.87
N PHE A 480 -0.56 21.91 -26.05
CA PHE A 480 0.42 22.63 -25.26
C PHE A 480 1.47 23.33 -26.14
N ILE A 481 1.95 22.68 -27.21
CA ILE A 481 2.82 23.32 -28.20
C ILE A 481 2.14 24.53 -28.83
N ALA A 482 0.88 24.40 -29.25
CA ALA A 482 0.13 25.51 -29.82
C ALA A 482 -0.06 26.66 -28.81
N TYR A 483 -0.33 26.34 -27.54
CA TYR A 483 -0.40 27.32 -26.47
C TYR A 483 0.92 28.09 -26.30
N GLN A 484 2.04 27.40 -26.19
CA GLN A 484 3.37 28.01 -26.06
C GLN A 484 3.74 28.89 -27.27
N GLU A 485 3.31 28.55 -28.48
CA GLU A 485 3.48 29.41 -29.67
C GLU A 485 2.71 30.74 -29.57
N THR A 486 1.58 30.78 -28.85
CA THR A 486 0.85 32.03 -28.63
C THR A 486 1.55 32.93 -27.61
N LEU A 487 2.20 32.35 -26.62
CA LEU A 487 2.98 33.09 -25.62
C LEU A 487 4.25 33.70 -26.23
N GLY A 488 4.99 32.94 -27.05
CA GLY A 488 6.21 33.44 -27.70
C GLY A 488 5.99 34.52 -28.78
N LYS A 489 4.74 34.86 -29.08
CA LYS A 489 4.35 35.98 -29.98
C LYS A 489 4.00 37.26 -29.23
N LYS A 490 3.84 37.20 -27.90
CA LYS A 490 3.74 38.37 -27.02
C LYS A 490 5.13 38.84 -26.63
#